data_AF-C6Y2Q8-F1
#
_entry.id   AF-C6Y2Q8-F1
#
_cell.length_a   1.000
_cell.length_b   1.000
_cell.length_c   1.000
_cell.angle_alpha   90.00
_cell.angle_beta   90.00
_cell.angle_gamma   90.00
#
_symmetry.space_group_name_H-M   'P 1'
#
loop_
_entity.id
_entity.type
_entity.pdbx_description
1 polymer ?
#
loop_
_entity_poly.entity_id
_entity_poly.type
_entity_poly.pdbx_seq_one_letter_code
_entity_poly.pdbx_strand_id
1 'polypeptide(L)'
;MIKKHIPNAITCANLFSGCIGIVYAFNGALEIAAYFVLLSGIFDFFDGFAARLLHVKSNIGKELDSLADMVSFGFLPGVVMFQLLKTSDCTFPYLPYLGFIITVFSALRLAKFNIDSRQTEDFIGLNTPMNTIFIVSLPFIRKDYPLIVGSAPLLFGLTLILSWLLVSEIKIFSLKFSSATWAKNKIKYIFLLLSAILVIFLNFSAVPFILLLYIGLSFLHFRNTPI
;
A
#
# COMPACT_ATOMS: atom_id res chain seq x y z
N MET A 1 -21.89 -9.19 -23.56
CA MET A 1 -20.44 -9.12 -23.89
C MET A 1 -19.78 -7.87 -23.31
N ILE A 2 -20.29 -6.66 -23.57
CA ILE A 2 -19.68 -5.37 -23.15
C ILE A 2 -19.50 -5.21 -21.63
N LYS A 3 -20.46 -5.67 -20.82
CA LYS A 3 -20.43 -5.49 -19.34
C LYS A 3 -19.18 -6.07 -18.66
N LYS A 4 -18.51 -7.06 -19.27
CA LYS A 4 -17.29 -7.66 -18.70
C LYS A 4 -16.03 -6.81 -18.89
N HIS A 5 -16.05 -5.85 -19.82
CA HIS A 5 -14.90 -5.00 -20.13
C HIS A 5 -14.85 -3.73 -19.27
N ILE A 6 -15.95 -3.37 -18.61
CA ILE A 6 -16.03 -2.16 -17.78
C ILE A 6 -15.05 -2.24 -16.60
N PRO A 7 -15.05 -3.29 -15.76
CA PRO A 7 -14.09 -3.39 -14.66
C PRO A 7 -12.64 -3.39 -15.18
N ASN A 8 -12.35 -4.17 -16.22
CA ASN A 8 -11.01 -4.23 -16.80
C ASN A 8 -10.52 -2.87 -17.34
N ALA A 9 -11.41 -2.06 -17.92
CA ALA A 9 -11.06 -0.72 -18.38
C ALA A 9 -10.72 0.22 -17.21
N ILE A 10 -11.42 0.08 -16.08
CA ILE A 10 -11.11 0.82 -14.86
C ILE A 10 -9.77 0.35 -14.27
N THR A 11 -9.49 -0.97 -14.26
CA THR A 11 -8.18 -1.52 -13.89
C THR A 11 -7.05 -0.98 -14.79
N CYS A 12 -7.30 -0.84 -16.10
CA CYS A 12 -6.35 -0.19 -17.00
C CYS A 12 -6.14 1.31 -16.66
N ALA A 13 -7.16 2.01 -16.15
CA ALA A 13 -7.03 3.39 -15.68
C ALA A 13 -6.19 3.48 -14.38
N ASN A 14 -6.32 2.51 -13.47
CA ASN A 14 -5.41 2.34 -12.33
C ASN A 14 -3.96 2.22 -12.83
N LEU A 15 -3.69 1.25 -13.72
CA LEU A 15 -2.36 1.02 -14.28
C LEU A 15 -1.79 2.27 -14.97
N PHE A 16 -2.60 2.93 -15.81
CA PHE A 16 -2.18 4.14 -16.52
C PHE A 16 -1.83 5.29 -15.56
N SER A 17 -2.61 5.45 -14.49
CA SER A 17 -2.34 6.44 -13.43
C SER A 17 -1.03 6.14 -12.71
N GLY A 18 -0.75 4.86 -12.42
CA GLY A 18 0.52 4.41 -11.85
C GLY A 18 1.71 4.77 -12.74
N CYS A 19 1.59 4.53 -14.05
CA CYS A 19 2.63 4.90 -15.03
C CYS A 19 2.92 6.41 -15.03
N ILE A 20 1.88 7.26 -14.99
CA ILE A 20 2.07 8.72 -14.91
C ILE A 20 2.75 9.11 -13.59
N GLY A 21 2.31 8.52 -12.47
CA GLY A 21 2.93 8.74 -11.16
C GLY A 21 4.43 8.40 -11.15
N ILE A 22 4.82 7.31 -11.82
CA ILE A 22 6.23 6.90 -11.95
C ILE A 22 7.05 7.96 -12.70
N VAL A 23 6.52 8.54 -13.78
CA VAL A 23 7.20 9.62 -14.52
C VAL A 23 7.42 10.84 -13.61
N TYR A 24 6.40 11.26 -12.86
CA TYR A 24 6.54 12.36 -11.89
C TYR A 24 7.55 12.03 -10.79
N ALA A 25 7.55 10.79 -10.28
CA ALA A 25 8.51 10.36 -9.28
C ALA A 25 9.95 10.43 -9.83
N PHE A 26 10.20 9.98 -11.06
CA PHE A 26 11.51 10.07 -11.68
C PHE A 26 11.99 11.51 -11.89
N ASN A 27 11.07 12.43 -12.16
CA ASN A 27 11.33 13.86 -12.25
C ASN A 27 11.49 14.55 -10.88
N GLY A 28 11.44 13.81 -9.77
CA GLY A 28 11.60 14.34 -8.41
C GLY A 28 10.33 14.96 -7.81
N ALA A 29 9.21 14.97 -8.55
CA ALA A 29 7.93 15.49 -8.08
C ALA A 29 7.17 14.45 -7.24
N LEU A 30 7.75 14.08 -6.09
CA LEU A 30 7.29 12.94 -5.27
C LEU A 30 5.88 13.14 -4.69
N GLU A 31 5.48 14.36 -4.39
CA GLU A 31 4.13 14.67 -3.90
C GLU A 31 3.07 14.47 -4.98
N ILE A 32 3.37 14.87 -6.22
CA ILE A 32 2.49 14.65 -7.36
C ILE A 32 2.36 13.16 -7.63
N ALA A 33 3.47 12.42 -7.55
CA ALA A 33 3.46 10.96 -7.64
C ALA A 33 2.55 10.31 -6.58
N ALA A 34 2.53 10.83 -5.35
CA ALA A 34 1.63 10.37 -4.30
C ALA A 34 0.14 10.61 -4.65
N TYR A 35 -0.21 11.73 -5.26
CA TYR A 35 -1.58 11.96 -5.74
C TYR A 35 -1.98 10.98 -6.84
N PHE A 36 -1.05 10.57 -7.71
CA PHE A 36 -1.31 9.52 -8.69
C PHE A 36 -1.49 8.14 -8.05
N VAL A 37 -0.80 7.83 -6.94
CA VAL A 37 -1.11 6.64 -6.13
C VAL A 37 -2.53 6.68 -5.59
N LEU A 38 -2.97 7.83 -5.07
CA LEU A 38 -4.35 7.98 -4.57
C LEU A 38 -5.35 7.81 -5.71
N LEU A 39 -5.08 8.36 -6.89
CA LEU A 39 -5.92 8.19 -8.07
C LEU A 39 -5.98 6.73 -8.52
N SER A 40 -4.86 6.02 -8.55
CA SER A 40 -4.79 4.58 -8.77
C SER A 40 -5.65 3.80 -7.78
N GLY A 41 -5.59 4.14 -6.49
CA GLY A 41 -6.43 3.55 -5.43
C GLY A 41 -7.93 3.82 -5.61
N ILE A 42 -8.29 4.98 -6.14
CA ILE A 42 -9.68 5.29 -6.49
C ILE A 42 -10.16 4.39 -7.63
N PHE A 43 -9.35 4.22 -8.68
CA PHE A 43 -9.70 3.34 -9.79
C PHE A 43 -9.78 1.87 -9.37
N ASP A 44 -8.82 1.37 -8.60
CA ASP A 44 -8.83 0.03 -7.99
C ASP A 44 -10.13 -0.21 -7.20
N PHE A 45 -10.51 0.73 -6.33
CA PHE A 45 -11.77 0.61 -5.59
C PHE A 45 -12.99 0.52 -6.54
N PHE A 46 -13.02 1.34 -7.59
CA PHE A 46 -14.14 1.38 -8.54
C PHE A 46 -14.20 0.16 -9.46
N ASP A 47 -13.08 -0.46 -9.83
CA ASP A 47 -13.11 -1.69 -10.63
C ASP A 47 -13.70 -2.85 -9.82
N GLY A 48 -13.31 -3.00 -8.55
CA GLY A 48 -13.80 -4.03 -7.66
C GLY A 48 -15.24 -3.79 -7.26
N PHE A 49 -15.67 -2.52 -7.17
CA PHE A 49 -17.06 -2.14 -7.02
C PHE A 49 -17.88 -2.49 -8.27
N ALA A 50 -17.41 -2.10 -9.46
CA ALA A 50 -18.10 -2.36 -10.73
C ALA A 50 -18.21 -3.88 -11.03
N ALA A 51 -17.16 -4.66 -10.77
CA ALA A 51 -17.17 -6.11 -10.92
C ALA A 51 -18.24 -6.78 -10.03
N ARG A 52 -18.38 -6.32 -8.79
CA ARG A 52 -19.42 -6.79 -7.85
C ARG A 52 -20.82 -6.37 -8.30
N LEU A 53 -21.01 -5.11 -8.67
CA LEU A 53 -22.30 -4.57 -9.09
C LEU A 53 -22.82 -5.22 -10.39
N LEU A 54 -21.92 -5.51 -11.33
CA LEU A 54 -22.26 -6.13 -12.62
C LEU A 54 -22.29 -7.66 -12.55
N HIS A 55 -22.01 -8.26 -11.38
CA HIS A 55 -21.85 -9.70 -11.19
C HIS A 55 -20.89 -10.35 -12.20
N VAL A 56 -19.81 -9.64 -12.54
CA VAL A 56 -18.78 -10.14 -13.45
C VAL A 56 -17.53 -10.48 -12.65
N LYS A 57 -17.23 -11.78 -12.56
CA LYS A 57 -15.89 -12.26 -12.19
C LYS A 57 -15.25 -12.89 -13.41
N SER A 58 -14.00 -12.54 -13.70
CA SER A 58 -13.24 -13.12 -14.80
C SER A 58 -11.79 -13.36 -14.38
N ASN A 59 -11.22 -14.48 -14.84
CA ASN A 59 -9.82 -14.81 -14.53
C ASN A 59 -8.87 -13.74 -15.09
N ILE A 60 -9.14 -13.24 -16.29
CA ILE A 60 -8.37 -12.14 -16.88
C ILE A 60 -8.41 -10.87 -16.04
N GLY A 61 -9.57 -10.52 -15.46
CA GLY A 61 -9.70 -9.36 -14.59
C GLY A 61 -8.86 -9.50 -13.32
N LYS A 62 -8.87 -10.68 -12.68
CA LYS A 62 -8.05 -10.97 -11.50
C LYS A 62 -6.55 -10.83 -11.77
N GLU A 63 -6.07 -11.38 -12.89
CA GLU A 63 -4.65 -11.27 -13.25
C GLU A 63 -4.28 -9.84 -13.65
N LEU A 64 -5.15 -9.16 -14.41
CA LEU A 64 -4.93 -7.76 -14.81
C LEU A 64 -4.87 -6.82 -13.60
N ASP A 65 -5.74 -7.04 -12.61
CA ASP A 65 -5.76 -6.33 -11.33
C ASP A 65 -4.42 -6.47 -10.60
N SER A 66 -3.92 -7.70 -10.44
CA SER A 66 -2.61 -7.95 -9.82
C SER A 66 -1.44 -7.32 -10.58
N LEU A 67 -1.49 -7.28 -11.92
CA LEU A 67 -0.47 -6.63 -12.74
C LEU A 67 -0.54 -5.10 -12.62
N ALA A 68 -1.75 -4.52 -12.58
CA ALA A 68 -1.96 -3.09 -12.37
C ALA A 68 -1.47 -2.66 -10.97
N ASP A 69 -1.86 -3.41 -9.94
CA ASP A 69 -1.42 -3.23 -8.56
C ASP A 69 0.09 -3.31 -8.42
N MET A 70 0.74 -4.21 -9.15
CA MET A 70 2.19 -4.31 -9.11
C MET A 70 2.86 -3.03 -9.63
N VAL A 71 2.28 -2.35 -10.62
CA VAL A 71 2.81 -1.05 -11.10
C VAL A 71 2.49 0.07 -10.12
N SER A 72 1.22 0.23 -9.74
CA SER A 72 0.73 1.36 -8.94
C SER A 72 1.09 1.27 -7.45
N PHE A 73 1.07 0.08 -6.87
CA PHE A 73 1.31 -0.18 -5.44
C PHE A 73 2.55 -1.05 -5.15
N GLY A 74 3.31 -1.39 -6.20
CA GLY A 74 4.58 -2.10 -6.07
C GLY A 74 5.76 -1.29 -6.59
N PHE A 75 5.72 -0.94 -7.88
CA PHE A 75 6.83 -0.27 -8.54
C PHE A 75 6.90 1.22 -8.22
N LEU A 76 5.78 1.95 -8.32
CA LEU A 76 5.72 3.37 -7.97
C LEU A 76 6.25 3.69 -6.55
N PRO A 77 5.83 3.02 -5.46
CA PRO A 77 6.43 3.27 -4.15
C PRO A 77 7.93 2.91 -4.10
N GLY A 78 8.38 1.88 -4.83
CA GLY A 78 9.80 1.57 -4.97
C GLY A 78 10.59 2.71 -5.64
N VAL A 79 10.03 3.36 -6.66
CA VAL A 79 10.62 4.56 -7.29
C VAL A 79 10.66 5.74 -6.32
N VAL A 80 9.61 5.94 -5.52
CA VAL A 80 9.59 6.98 -4.48
C VAL A 80 10.70 6.74 -3.45
N MET A 81 10.84 5.51 -2.96
CA MET A 81 11.93 5.17 -2.03
C MET A 81 13.31 5.32 -2.67
N PHE A 82 13.47 4.93 -3.94
CA PHE A 82 14.70 5.16 -4.71
C PHE A 82 15.08 6.65 -4.71
N GLN A 83 14.12 7.55 -4.98
CA GLN A 83 14.38 8.99 -5.01
C GLN A 83 14.71 9.57 -3.62
N LEU A 84 14.05 9.06 -2.58
CA LEU A 84 14.36 9.46 -1.19
C LEU A 84 15.78 9.04 -0.81
N LEU A 85 16.19 7.80 -1.11
CA LEU A 85 17.55 7.31 -0.88
C LEU A 85 18.58 8.05 -1.74
N LYS A 86 18.26 8.39 -2.99
CA LYS A 86 19.13 9.18 -3.89
C LYS A 86 19.43 10.57 -3.35
N THR A 87 18.48 11.16 -2.65
CA THR A 87 18.59 12.51 -2.08
C THR A 87 18.84 12.48 -0.56
N SER A 88 19.30 11.35 -0.03
CA SER A 88 19.64 11.18 1.38
C SER A 88 21.02 11.78 1.71
N ASP A 89 21.39 11.74 2.99
CA ASP A 89 22.70 12.16 3.50
C ASP A 89 23.88 11.25 3.08
N CYS A 90 23.61 10.11 2.42
CA CYS A 90 24.63 9.19 1.93
C CYS A 90 24.89 9.37 0.43
N THR A 91 26.16 9.54 0.06
CA THR A 91 26.60 9.75 -1.33
C THR A 91 26.93 8.45 -2.09
N PHE A 92 26.67 7.27 -1.51
CA PHE A 92 26.98 6.00 -2.17
C PHE A 92 26.07 5.78 -3.40
N PRO A 93 26.61 5.72 -4.62
CA PRO A 93 25.81 5.80 -5.84
C PRO A 93 24.88 4.61 -6.07
N TYR A 94 25.16 3.46 -5.44
CA TYR A 94 24.34 2.26 -5.58
C TYR A 94 23.28 2.09 -4.48
N LEU A 95 23.34 2.89 -3.40
CA LEU A 95 22.35 2.83 -2.31
C LEU A 95 20.90 3.02 -2.81
N PRO A 96 20.61 3.98 -3.72
CA PRO A 96 19.23 4.27 -4.12
C PRO A 96 18.51 3.07 -4.74
N TYR A 97 19.24 2.22 -5.48
CA TYR A 97 18.68 1.03 -6.11
C TYR A 97 18.09 0.04 -5.11
N LEU A 98 18.52 0.08 -3.84
CA LEU A 98 17.93 -0.74 -2.79
C LEU A 98 16.47 -0.38 -2.50
N GLY A 99 16.01 0.82 -2.86
CA GLY A 99 14.58 1.18 -2.80
C GLY A 99 13.69 0.22 -3.61
N PHE A 100 14.21 -0.39 -4.67
CA PHE A 100 13.49 -1.37 -5.47
C PHE A 100 13.32 -2.74 -4.80
N ILE A 101 13.91 -2.97 -3.62
CA ILE A 101 13.59 -4.15 -2.80
C ILE A 101 12.09 -4.15 -2.46
N ILE A 102 11.50 -2.97 -2.22
CA ILE A 102 10.04 -2.83 -2.03
C ILE A 102 9.28 -3.38 -3.24
N THR A 103 9.68 -3.01 -4.46
CA THR A 103 9.08 -3.50 -5.70
C THR A 103 9.11 -5.03 -5.76
N VAL A 104 10.27 -5.63 -5.48
CA VAL A 104 10.44 -7.10 -5.52
C VAL A 104 9.53 -7.78 -4.49
N PHE A 105 9.50 -7.29 -3.25
CA PHE A 105 8.68 -7.87 -2.20
C PHE A 105 7.18 -7.63 -2.39
N SER A 106 6.78 -6.53 -3.02
CA SER A 106 5.39 -6.30 -3.43
C SER A 106 4.94 -7.32 -4.47
N ALA A 107 5.79 -7.64 -5.46
CA ALA A 107 5.50 -8.70 -6.44
C ALA A 107 5.35 -10.07 -5.77
N LEU A 108 6.28 -10.41 -4.86
CA LEU A 108 6.22 -11.66 -4.08
C LEU A 108 4.94 -11.74 -3.23
N ARG A 109 4.57 -10.65 -2.57
CA ARG A 109 3.32 -10.57 -1.81
C ARG A 109 2.12 -10.85 -2.70
N LEU A 110 2.01 -10.17 -3.84
CA LEU A 110 0.86 -10.30 -4.74
C LEU A 110 0.75 -11.74 -5.28
N ALA A 111 1.89 -12.35 -5.64
CA ALA A 111 1.94 -13.75 -6.02
C ALA A 111 1.46 -14.69 -4.90
N LYS A 112 1.95 -14.51 -3.66
CA LYS A 112 1.49 -15.27 -2.48
C LYS A 112 -0.02 -15.09 -2.25
N PHE A 113 -0.52 -13.86 -2.30
CA PHE A 113 -1.94 -13.55 -2.10
C PHE A 113 -2.84 -14.24 -3.13
N ASN A 114 -2.39 -14.37 -4.38
CA ASN A 114 -3.20 -14.98 -5.44
C ASN A 114 -3.36 -16.49 -5.34
N ILE A 115 -2.44 -17.18 -4.67
CA ILE A 115 -2.41 -18.65 -4.54
C ILE A 115 -2.76 -19.15 -3.14
N ASP A 116 -2.68 -18.30 -2.12
CA ASP A 116 -2.92 -18.67 -0.72
C ASP A 116 -4.41 -18.63 -0.37
N SER A 117 -5.03 -19.80 -0.26
CA SER A 117 -6.46 -19.96 0.05
C SER A 117 -6.84 -19.56 1.47
N ARG A 118 -5.88 -19.29 2.37
CA ARG A 118 -6.13 -18.84 3.74
C ARG A 118 -6.62 -17.39 3.81
N GLN A 119 -6.43 -16.60 2.75
CA GLN A 119 -6.66 -15.15 2.73
C GLN A 119 -8.01 -14.77 2.12
N THR A 120 -9.11 -15.16 2.76
CA THR A 120 -10.48 -14.94 2.26
C THR A 120 -11.08 -13.59 2.65
N GLU A 121 -11.07 -13.26 3.94
CA GLU A 121 -11.53 -11.95 4.46
C GLU A 121 -10.40 -11.07 4.97
N ASP A 122 -9.35 -11.69 5.53
CA ASP A 122 -8.20 -11.03 6.15
C ASP A 122 -6.90 -11.35 5.39
N PHE A 123 -5.85 -10.60 5.68
CA PHE A 123 -4.56 -10.73 5.01
C PHE A 123 -3.54 -11.47 5.89
N ILE A 124 -2.60 -12.15 5.26
CA ILE A 124 -1.37 -12.66 5.88
C ILE A 124 -0.22 -11.86 5.28
N GLY A 125 0.43 -11.05 6.13
CA GLY A 125 1.36 -10.01 5.72
C GLY A 125 0.67 -8.66 5.47
N LEU A 126 1.46 -7.59 5.44
CA LEU A 126 0.97 -6.25 5.12
C LEU A 126 0.55 -6.20 3.64
N ASN A 127 -0.60 -5.58 3.36
CA ASN A 127 -1.04 -5.41 1.98
C ASN A 127 -0.26 -4.30 1.25
N THR A 128 -0.20 -4.40 -0.09
CA THR A 128 0.53 -3.44 -0.92
C THR A 128 -0.02 -2.01 -0.85
N PRO A 129 -1.34 -1.77 -0.74
CA PRO A 129 -1.84 -0.40 -0.60
C PRO A 129 -1.39 0.29 0.69
N MET A 130 -1.43 -0.38 1.85
CA MET A 130 -0.98 0.23 3.11
C MET A 130 0.52 0.49 3.11
N ASN A 131 1.31 -0.45 2.56
CA ASN A 131 2.74 -0.26 2.36
C ASN A 131 3.02 0.96 1.46
N THR A 132 2.28 1.10 0.37
CA THR A 132 2.41 2.22 -0.57
C THR A 132 2.08 3.54 0.11
N ILE A 133 0.94 3.63 0.81
CA ILE A 133 0.50 4.84 1.52
C ILE A 133 1.56 5.30 2.52
N PHE A 134 2.17 4.37 3.25
CA PHE A 134 3.28 4.70 4.15
C PHE A 134 4.44 5.35 3.37
N ILE A 135 4.91 4.71 2.30
CA ILE A 135 6.08 5.19 1.55
C ILE A 135 5.81 6.54 0.90
N VAL A 136 4.65 6.72 0.26
CA VAL A 136 4.32 7.98 -0.43
C VAL A 136 3.93 9.11 0.53
N SER A 137 3.75 8.82 1.82
CA SER A 137 3.65 9.84 2.87
C SER A 137 5.00 10.44 3.25
N LEU A 138 6.11 9.70 3.08
CA LEU A 138 7.45 10.13 3.48
C LEU A 138 7.88 11.48 2.86
N PRO A 139 7.65 11.76 1.56
CA PRO A 139 7.94 13.07 0.99
C PRO A 139 7.22 14.24 1.68
N PHE A 140 5.99 14.03 2.16
CA PHE A 140 5.25 15.05 2.92
C PHE A 140 5.85 15.24 4.31
N ILE A 141 6.16 14.15 5.02
CA ILE A 141 6.80 14.18 6.35
C ILE A 141 8.20 14.84 6.26
N ARG A 142 8.91 14.64 5.15
CA ARG A 142 10.24 15.23 4.90
C ARG A 142 10.23 16.76 4.91
N LYS A 143 9.10 17.41 4.59
CA LYS A 143 8.99 18.88 4.63
C LYS A 143 9.21 19.41 6.05
N ASP A 144 8.59 18.75 7.02
CA ASP A 144 8.64 19.16 8.42
C ASP A 144 9.87 18.57 9.13
N TYR A 145 10.34 17.38 8.69
CA TYR A 145 11.44 16.64 9.30
C TYR A 145 12.52 16.21 8.29
N PRO A 146 13.21 17.17 7.63
CA PRO A 146 14.12 16.87 6.52
C PRO A 146 15.34 16.05 6.93
N LEU A 147 15.84 16.21 8.15
CA LEU A 147 16.97 15.43 8.66
C LEU A 147 16.60 13.99 8.99
N ILE A 148 15.34 13.75 9.42
CA ILE A 148 14.86 12.41 9.74
C ILE A 148 14.62 11.64 8.44
N VAL A 149 13.77 12.18 7.56
CA VAL A 149 13.41 11.53 6.29
C VAL A 149 14.48 11.74 5.18
N GLY A 150 15.59 12.39 5.54
CA GLY A 150 16.81 12.45 4.73
C GLY A 150 17.91 11.48 5.19
N SER A 151 17.71 10.78 6.32
CA SER A 151 18.71 9.88 6.88
C SER A 151 18.75 8.55 6.11
N ALA A 152 19.87 8.25 5.47
CA ALA A 152 20.06 7.02 4.71
C ALA A 152 19.88 5.74 5.55
N PRO A 153 20.44 5.64 6.78
CA PRO A 153 20.19 4.49 7.65
C PRO A 153 18.70 4.27 7.95
N LEU A 154 17.94 5.35 8.18
CA LEU A 154 16.51 5.24 8.44
C LEU A 154 15.76 4.73 7.20
N LEU A 155 15.97 5.37 6.05
CA LEU A 155 15.28 5.01 4.81
C LEU A 155 15.61 3.57 4.37
N PHE A 156 16.87 3.15 4.51
CA PHE A 156 17.27 1.79 4.23
C PHE A 156 16.67 0.80 5.23
N GLY A 157 16.68 1.11 6.53
CA GLY A 157 16.03 0.31 7.56
C GLY A 157 14.52 0.15 7.30
N LEU A 158 13.83 1.24 6.94
CA LEU A 158 12.43 1.22 6.54
C LEU A 158 12.21 0.34 5.31
N THR A 159 13.09 0.43 4.30
CA THR A 159 13.02 -0.42 3.10
C THR A 159 13.03 -1.90 3.46
N LEU A 160 13.92 -2.34 4.35
CA LEU A 160 14.00 -3.72 4.81
C LEU A 160 12.77 -4.13 5.63
N ILE A 161 12.37 -3.31 6.61
CA ILE A 161 11.24 -3.61 7.51
C ILE A 161 9.93 -3.72 6.72
N LEU A 162 9.65 -2.75 5.84
CA LEU A 162 8.45 -2.72 5.02
C LEU A 162 8.41 -3.89 4.03
N SER A 163 9.56 -4.23 3.43
CA SER A 163 9.65 -5.38 2.53
C SER A 163 9.40 -6.69 3.28
N TRP A 164 9.95 -6.85 4.48
CA TRP A 164 9.67 -8.01 5.33
C TRP A 164 8.19 -8.09 5.72
N LEU A 165 7.57 -6.96 6.11
CA LEU A 165 6.16 -6.92 6.48
C LEU A 165 5.24 -7.40 5.36
N LEU A 166 5.54 -7.08 4.09
CA LEU A 166 4.76 -7.53 2.92
C LEU A 166 4.66 -9.06 2.81
N VAL A 167 5.69 -9.80 3.21
CA VAL A 167 5.74 -11.27 3.06
C VAL A 167 5.69 -12.03 4.39
N SER A 168 5.63 -11.32 5.52
CA SER A 168 5.55 -11.87 6.87
C SER A 168 4.30 -12.75 7.08
N GLU A 169 4.36 -13.68 8.03
CA GLU A 169 3.20 -14.50 8.43
C GLU A 169 2.37 -13.84 9.55
N ILE A 170 2.27 -12.51 9.54
CA ILE A 170 1.46 -11.77 10.51
C ILE A 170 0.03 -11.67 9.97
N LYS A 171 -0.96 -12.10 10.74
CA LYS A 171 -2.37 -11.87 10.37
C LYS A 171 -2.74 -10.40 10.53
N ILE A 172 -3.31 -9.83 9.47
CA ILE A 172 -3.68 -8.42 9.37
C ILE A 172 -5.16 -8.33 9.01
N PHE A 173 -5.96 -7.68 9.85
CA PHE A 173 -7.41 -7.61 9.63
C PHE A 173 -7.73 -6.73 8.43
N SER A 174 -8.70 -7.11 7.60
CA SER A 174 -9.09 -6.24 6.49
C SER A 174 -9.95 -5.08 6.96
N LEU A 175 -9.82 -3.94 6.28
CA LEU A 175 -10.68 -2.77 6.48
C LEU A 175 -12.04 -2.90 5.78
N LYS A 176 -12.33 -4.07 5.18
CA LYS A 176 -13.64 -4.35 4.56
C LYS A 176 -14.65 -4.66 5.65
N PHE A 177 -15.83 -4.05 5.59
CA PHE A 177 -16.94 -4.37 6.48
C PHE A 177 -17.79 -5.49 5.87
N SER A 178 -17.72 -6.70 6.44
CA SER A 178 -18.50 -7.87 5.98
C SER A 178 -19.88 -7.98 6.63
N SER A 179 -20.12 -7.30 7.76
CA SER A 179 -21.45 -7.12 8.36
C SER A 179 -21.57 -5.78 9.08
N ALA A 180 -22.78 -5.25 9.28
CA ALA A 180 -23.02 -4.01 10.05
C ALA A 180 -22.98 -4.22 11.58
N THR A 181 -22.77 -5.46 12.04
CA THR A 181 -22.85 -5.80 13.47
C THR A 181 -21.64 -5.25 14.23
N TRP A 182 -21.89 -4.46 15.27
CA TRP A 182 -20.86 -3.75 16.02
C TRP A 182 -19.84 -4.69 16.69
N ALA A 183 -20.29 -5.82 17.23
CA ALA A 183 -19.43 -6.80 17.91
C ALA A 183 -18.33 -7.38 17.01
N LYS A 184 -18.61 -7.56 15.70
CA LYS A 184 -17.63 -8.11 14.74
C LYS A 184 -16.64 -7.06 14.23
N ASN A 185 -17.01 -5.78 14.25
CA ASN A 185 -16.19 -4.70 13.67
C ASN A 185 -15.59 -3.74 14.71
N LYS A 186 -15.72 -4.06 16.01
CA LYS A 186 -15.24 -3.20 17.11
C LYS A 186 -13.79 -2.74 16.91
N ILE A 187 -12.88 -3.65 16.55
CA ILE A 187 -11.47 -3.30 16.33
C ILE A 187 -11.29 -2.39 15.12
N LYS A 188 -12.05 -2.59 14.03
CA LYS A 188 -12.03 -1.73 12.84
C LYS A 188 -12.51 -0.31 13.18
N TYR A 189 -13.59 -0.18 13.96
CA TYR A 189 -14.07 1.14 14.42
C TYR A 189 -13.07 1.84 15.34
N ILE A 190 -12.47 1.11 16.29
CA ILE A 190 -11.42 1.66 17.18
C ILE A 190 -10.23 2.13 16.34
N PHE A 191 -9.78 1.31 15.39
CA PHE A 191 -8.69 1.67 14.49
C PHE A 191 -8.99 2.94 13.70
N LEU A 192 -10.18 3.06 13.11
CA LEU A 192 -10.57 4.25 12.34
C LEU A 192 -10.66 5.50 13.21
N LEU A 193 -11.26 5.40 14.41
CA LEU A 193 -11.37 6.53 15.33
C LEU A 193 -9.99 7.02 15.78
N LEU A 194 -9.11 6.11 16.22
CA LEU A 194 -7.76 6.45 16.65
C LEU A 194 -6.91 7.00 15.50
N SER A 195 -7.05 6.44 14.30
CA SER A 195 -6.38 6.97 13.10
C SER A 195 -6.84 8.38 12.77
N ALA A 196 -8.14 8.66 12.87
CA ALA A 196 -8.68 10.00 12.64
C ALA A 196 -8.15 11.00 13.67
N ILE A 197 -8.09 10.63 14.96
CA ILE A 197 -7.49 11.44 16.02
C ILE A 197 -6.02 11.72 15.68
N LEU A 198 -5.23 10.70 15.31
CA LEU A 198 -3.83 10.89 14.94
C LEU A 198 -3.67 11.84 13.75
N VAL A 199 -4.49 11.72 12.70
CA VAL A 199 -4.45 12.63 11.54
C VAL A 199 -4.77 14.07 11.94
N ILE A 200 -5.78 14.30 12.80
CA ILE A 200 -6.17 15.64 13.25
C ILE A 200 -5.01 16.33 14.00
N PHE A 201 -4.28 15.60 14.84
CA PHE A 201 -3.21 16.19 15.65
C PHE A 201 -1.83 16.20 14.97
N LEU A 202 -1.54 15.24 14.09
CA LEU A 202 -0.21 15.00 13.54
C LEU A 202 -0.12 15.14 12.00
N ASN A 203 -1.23 15.40 11.30
CA ASN A 203 -1.28 15.48 9.83
C ASN A 203 -0.60 14.27 9.16
N PHE A 204 0.36 14.49 8.24
CA PHE A 204 1.09 13.41 7.57
C PHE A 204 2.02 12.63 8.50
N SER A 205 2.52 13.24 9.58
CA SER A 205 3.32 12.56 10.60
C SER A 205 2.52 11.50 11.36
N ALA A 206 1.19 11.47 11.22
CA ALA A 206 0.35 10.41 11.76
C ALA A 206 0.62 9.04 11.10
N VAL A 207 1.03 9.01 9.83
CA VAL A 207 1.05 7.78 9.02
C VAL A 207 1.92 6.67 9.62
N PRO A 208 3.14 6.93 10.12
CA PRO A 208 3.93 5.90 10.79
C PRO A 208 3.25 5.34 12.05
N PHE A 209 2.63 6.20 12.86
CA PHE A 209 1.91 5.77 14.06
C PHE A 209 0.65 4.98 13.71
N ILE A 210 -0.04 5.33 12.63
CA ILE A 210 -1.20 4.58 12.12
C ILE A 210 -0.78 3.19 11.68
N LEU A 211 0.36 3.03 10.99
CA LEU A 211 0.86 1.71 10.60
C LEU A 211 1.19 0.85 11.84
N LEU A 212 1.87 1.42 12.84
CA LEU A 212 2.15 0.73 14.09
C LEU A 212 0.87 0.33 14.84
N LEU A 213 -0.10 1.25 14.90
CA LEU A 213 -1.42 1.00 15.48
C LEU A 213 -2.14 -0.13 14.74
N TYR A 214 -2.09 -0.15 13.40
CA TYR A 214 -2.74 -1.16 12.58
C TYR A 214 -2.17 -2.56 12.85
N ILE A 215 -0.85 -2.67 12.89
CA ILE A 215 -0.14 -3.92 13.20
C ILE A 215 -0.45 -4.35 14.64
N GLY A 216 -0.34 -3.43 15.61
CA GLY A 216 -0.60 -3.72 17.02
C GLY A 216 -2.04 -4.18 17.29
N LEU A 217 -3.02 -3.52 16.71
CA LEU A 217 -4.42 -3.94 16.80
C LEU A 217 -4.68 -5.27 16.09
N SER A 218 -3.95 -5.57 15.01
CA SER A 218 -4.04 -6.87 14.34
C SER A 218 -3.54 -8.00 15.24
N PHE A 219 -2.40 -7.82 15.91
CA PHE A 219 -1.93 -8.77 16.92
C PHE A 219 -2.94 -8.99 18.05
N LEU A 220 -3.57 -7.91 18.54
CA LEU A 220 -4.61 -8.01 19.57
C LEU A 220 -5.86 -8.74 19.05
N HIS A 221 -6.24 -8.51 17.79
CA HIS A 221 -7.41 -9.15 17.19
C HIS A 221 -7.24 -10.66 17.06
N PHE A 222 -6.07 -11.11 16.59
CA PHE A 222 -5.79 -12.52 16.30
C PHE A 222 -5.03 -13.26 17.40
N ARG A 223 -4.85 -12.67 18.60
CA ARG A 223 -4.09 -13.29 19.71
C ARG A 223 -4.54 -14.71 20.06
N ASN A 224 -5.83 -14.99 19.87
CA ASN A 224 -6.43 -16.28 20.19
C ASN A 224 -6.76 -17.12 18.95
N THR A 225 -6.24 -16.75 17.77
CA THR A 225 -6.58 -17.38 16.48
C THR A 225 -5.29 -17.88 15.82
N PRO A 226 -5.08 -19.21 15.70
CA PRO A 226 -3.87 -19.75 15.07
C PRO A 226 -3.82 -19.38 13.58
N ILE A 227 -2.61 -19.43 12.99
CA ILE A 227 -2.36 -19.04 11.59
C ILE A 227 -2.97 -20.04 10.61
#